data_AF-A0A7D8IS57-F1
#
_entry.id   AF-A0A7D8IS57-F1
#
_cell.length_a   1.000
_cell.length_b   1.000
_cell.length_c   1.000
_cell.angle_alpha   90.00
_cell.angle_beta   90.00
_cell.angle_gamma   90.00
#
_symmetry.space_group_name_H-M   'P 1'
#
loop_
_entity.id
_entity.type
_entity.pdbx_description
1 polymer ?
#
loop_
_entity_poly.entity_id
_entity_poly.type
_entity_poly.pdbx_seq_one_letter_code
_entity_poly.pdbx_strand_id
1 'polypeptide(L)'
;MDKLSYASDSSTSAWNTYLQQIERVAPYLGELSPWVDTLRHPKRALIVDIPVQMDDGTIRHFEGYRVQHNLSRGPGKGGVRYHPDVDLNEVMALSAWMTIKMCRAESAVRRRQRRHPRRSVLAVGR
;
A
#
# COMPACT_ATOMS: atom_id res chain seq x y z
N MET A 1 4.58 10.80 -19.32
CA MET A 1 4.01 10.17 -18.11
C MET A 1 2.79 9.42 -18.55
N ASP A 2 2.80 8.10 -18.46
CA ASP A 2 1.55 7.36 -18.58
C ASP A 2 0.71 7.62 -17.34
N LYS A 3 -0.50 8.11 -17.59
CA LYS A 3 -1.42 8.55 -16.58
C LYS A 3 -2.43 7.44 -16.35
N LEU A 4 -2.62 7.06 -15.10
CA LEU A 4 -3.64 6.10 -14.72
C LEU A 4 -5.01 6.68 -15.07
N SER A 5 -5.76 6.00 -15.93
CA SER A 5 -7.09 6.44 -16.39
C SER A 5 -8.13 6.55 -15.27
N TYR A 6 -7.89 5.86 -14.15
CA TYR A 6 -8.75 5.82 -12.97
C TYR A 6 -8.27 6.72 -11.83
N ALA A 7 -7.15 7.41 -11.98
CA ALA A 7 -6.67 8.38 -10.99
C ALA A 7 -7.25 9.76 -11.30
N SER A 8 -7.70 10.48 -10.26
CA SER A 8 -8.23 11.84 -10.45
C SER A 8 -7.09 12.85 -10.61
N ASP A 9 -7.35 13.88 -11.42
CA ASP A 9 -6.39 14.95 -11.73
C ASP A 9 -6.25 16.03 -10.66
N SER A 10 -6.93 15.88 -9.53
CA SER A 10 -6.94 16.92 -8.52
C SER A 10 -5.53 17.13 -7.96
N SER A 11 -4.98 18.34 -8.13
CA SER A 11 -3.63 18.70 -7.68
C SER A 11 -3.46 18.55 -6.16
N THR A 12 -4.56 18.60 -5.41
CA THR A 12 -4.63 18.41 -3.96
C THR A 12 -4.75 16.93 -3.54
N SER A 13 -4.79 15.99 -4.48
CA SER A 13 -4.92 14.57 -4.12
C SER A 13 -3.69 14.06 -3.37
N ALA A 14 -3.94 13.15 -2.42
CA ALA A 14 -2.87 12.46 -1.71
C ALA A 14 -1.96 11.68 -2.68
N TRP A 15 -2.52 11.17 -3.78
CA TRP A 15 -1.78 10.46 -4.81
C TRP A 15 -0.78 11.35 -5.55
N ASN A 16 -1.21 12.55 -5.96
CA ASN A 16 -0.31 13.50 -6.62
C ASN A 16 0.80 13.97 -5.68
N THR A 17 0.51 14.14 -4.39
CA THR A 17 1.55 14.42 -3.38
C THR A 17 2.59 13.30 -3.32
N TYR A 18 2.16 12.04 -3.35
CA TYR A 18 3.06 10.89 -3.40
C TYR A 18 3.91 10.87 -4.69
N LEU A 19 3.32 11.14 -5.86
CA LEU A 19 4.06 11.19 -7.13
C LEU A 19 5.14 12.28 -7.12
N GLN A 20 4.84 13.46 -6.60
CA GLN A 20 5.83 14.54 -6.42
C GLN A 20 6.98 14.11 -5.49
N GLN A 21 6.70 13.35 -4.44
CA GLN A 21 7.74 12.82 -3.56
C GLN A 21 8.64 11.82 -4.30
N ILE A 22 8.06 10.94 -5.13
CA ILE A 22 8.83 9.99 -5.94
C ILE A 22 9.70 10.71 -6.97
N GLU A 23 9.18 11.74 -7.64
CA GLU A 23 9.94 12.55 -8.59
C GLU A 23 11.14 13.24 -7.95
N ARG A 24 10.97 13.79 -6.73
CA ARG A 24 12.08 14.37 -5.97
C ARG A 24 13.16 13.35 -5.65
N VAL A 25 12.80 12.08 -5.47
CA VAL A 25 13.75 10.99 -5.14
C VAL A 25 14.35 10.35 -6.39
N ALA A 26 13.69 10.46 -7.54
CA ALA A 26 14.11 9.81 -8.79
C ALA A 26 15.58 10.05 -9.19
N PRO A 27 16.14 11.27 -9.09
CA PRO A 27 17.56 11.52 -9.41
C PRO A 27 18.55 10.75 -8.53
N TYR A 28 18.13 10.35 -7.33
CA TYR A 28 19.00 9.69 -6.34
C TYR A 28 19.02 8.15 -6.48
N LEU A 29 18.24 7.57 -7.39
CA LEU A 29 18.11 6.11 -7.52
C LEU A 29 19.18 5.45 -8.39
N GLY A 30 19.97 6.22 -9.15
CA GLY A 30 21.08 5.70 -9.96
C GLY A 30 20.63 4.60 -10.93
N GLU A 31 21.21 3.41 -10.84
CA GLU A 31 20.89 2.24 -11.67
C GLU A 31 19.43 1.76 -11.54
N LEU A 32 18.74 2.12 -10.46
CA LEU A 32 17.34 1.74 -10.23
C LEU A 32 16.34 2.68 -10.91
N SER A 33 16.80 3.73 -11.60
CA SER A 33 15.96 4.70 -12.30
C SER A 33 14.92 4.08 -13.23
N PRO A 34 15.20 3.01 -14.01
CA PRO A 34 14.19 2.37 -14.86
C PRO A 34 13.00 1.79 -14.08
N TRP A 35 13.23 1.39 -12.82
CA TRP A 35 12.22 0.77 -11.97
C TRP A 35 11.36 1.78 -11.21
N VAL A 36 11.64 3.09 -11.34
CA VAL A 36 10.82 4.15 -10.73
C VAL A 36 9.36 4.05 -11.17
N ASP A 37 9.13 3.64 -12.41
CA ASP A 37 7.79 3.53 -12.95
C ASP A 37 6.95 2.44 -12.25
N THR A 38 7.61 1.42 -11.68
CA THR A 38 6.97 0.41 -10.84
C THR A 38 6.40 1.00 -9.54
N LEU A 39 6.94 2.12 -9.06
CA LEU A 39 6.43 2.83 -7.89
C LEU A 39 5.28 3.80 -8.23
N ARG A 40 5.03 4.05 -9.52
CA ARG A 40 3.95 4.91 -10.02
C ARG A 40 2.70 4.12 -10.38
N HIS A 41 2.81 2.80 -10.52
CA HIS A 41 1.72 1.93 -10.93
C HIS A 41 1.42 0.91 -9.83
N PRO A 42 0.28 1.02 -9.11
CA PRO A 42 -0.10 0.01 -8.15
C PRO A 42 -0.39 -1.31 -8.85
N LYS A 43 0.11 -2.42 -8.30
CA LYS A 43 -0.03 -3.75 -8.89
C LYS A 43 -1.48 -4.23 -8.99
N ARG A 44 -2.33 -3.87 -8.02
CA ARG A 44 -3.75 -4.24 -8.01
C ARG A 44 -4.58 -3.21 -7.26
N ALA A 45 -5.66 -2.74 -7.85
CA ALA A 45 -6.72 -1.99 -7.19
C ALA A 45 -8.03 -2.79 -7.31
N LEU A 46 -8.67 -3.06 -6.18
CA LEU A 46 -9.96 -3.73 -6.12
C LEU A 46 -10.98 -2.74 -5.58
N ILE A 47 -12.06 -2.56 -6.35
CA ILE A 47 -13.24 -1.79 -5.96
C ILE A 47 -14.37 -2.79 -5.81
N VAL A 48 -15.02 -2.80 -4.66
CA VAL A 48 -16.14 -3.70 -4.37
C VAL A 48 -17.33 -2.89 -3.89
N ASP A 49 -18.50 -3.30 -4.34
CA ASP A 49 -19.75 -2.87 -3.73
C ASP A 49 -20.17 -3.91 -2.69
N ILE A 50 -20.50 -3.45 -1.49
CA ILE A 50 -20.86 -4.29 -0.34
C ILE A 50 -22.28 -3.92 0.09
N PRO A 51 -23.30 -4.67 -0.36
CA PRO A 51 -24.66 -4.50 0.13
C PRO A 51 -24.76 -5.03 1.56
N VAL A 52 -25.21 -4.19 2.48
CA VAL A 52 -25.41 -4.55 3.90
C VAL A 52 -26.87 -4.31 4.25
N GLN A 53 -27.51 -5.31 4.84
CA GLN A 53 -28.82 -5.16 5.45
C GLN A 53 -28.64 -4.44 6.79
N MET A 54 -29.27 -3.28 6.91
CA MET A 54 -29.28 -2.44 8.10
C MET A 54 -30.29 -2.97 9.13
N ASP A 55 -30.17 -2.54 10.38
CA ASP A 55 -31.06 -2.96 11.48
C ASP A 55 -32.53 -2.57 11.24
N ASP A 56 -32.78 -1.55 10.42
CA ASP A 56 -34.12 -1.10 10.00
C ASP A 56 -34.73 -1.95 8.86
N GLY A 57 -34.01 -2.98 8.39
CA GLY A 57 -34.42 -3.85 7.29
C GLY A 57 -34.12 -3.29 5.89
N THR A 58 -33.55 -2.09 5.78
CA THR A 58 -33.15 -1.52 4.48
C THR A 58 -31.81 -2.10 4.00
N ILE A 59 -31.61 -2.17 2.68
CA ILE A 59 -30.32 -2.55 2.09
C ILE A 59 -29.57 -1.27 1.73
N ARG A 60 -28.38 -1.09 2.29
CA ARG A 60 -27.47 0.01 1.94
C ARG A 60 -26.23 -0.53 1.27
N HIS A 61 -25.81 0.15 0.21
CA HIS A 61 -24.62 -0.16 -0.55
C HIS A 61 -23.44 0.65 -0.01
N PHE A 62 -22.34 -0.03 0.29
CA PHE A 62 -21.09 0.58 0.73
C PHE A 62 -19.97 0.26 -0.26
N GLU A 63 -19.29 1.29 -0.74
CA GLU A 63 -18.14 1.10 -1.62
C GLU A 63 -16.87 0.83 -0.81
N GLY A 64 -16.16 -0.24 -1.17
CA GLY A 64 -14.93 -0.67 -0.54
C GLY A 64 -13.77 -0.61 -1.51
N TYR A 65 -12.65 -0.05 -1.06
CA TYR A 65 -11.41 0.05 -1.84
C TYR A 65 -10.28 -0.74 -1.20
N ARG A 66 -9.64 -1.61 -1.98
CA ARG A 66 -8.42 -2.32 -1.58
C ARG A 66 -7.34 -2.19 -2.64
N VAL A 67 -6.32 -1.39 -2.34
CA VAL A 67 -5.16 -1.21 -3.22
C VAL A 67 -3.95 -1.96 -2.66
N GLN A 68 -3.30 -2.73 -3.52
CA GLN A 68 -2.04 -3.40 -3.27
C GLN A 68 -0.98 -2.81 -4.21
N HIS A 69 -0.19 -1.89 -3.68
CA HIS A 69 0.81 -1.17 -4.46
C HIS A 69 1.94 -2.07 -4.97
N ASN A 70 2.63 -2.79 -4.07
CA ASN A 70 3.73 -3.67 -4.45
C ASN A 70 3.74 -4.95 -3.60
N LEU A 71 3.96 -6.10 -4.23
CA LEU A 71 3.97 -7.43 -3.60
C LEU A 71 5.33 -8.15 -3.72
N SER A 72 6.37 -7.47 -4.22
CA SER A 72 7.67 -8.08 -4.52
C SER A 72 8.42 -8.55 -3.27
N ARG A 73 8.11 -7.99 -2.10
CA ARG A 73 8.76 -8.32 -0.82
C ARG A 73 7.97 -9.31 0.04
N GLY A 74 6.87 -9.86 -0.48
CA GLY A 74 6.01 -10.80 0.23
C GLY A 74 4.56 -10.30 0.34
N PRO A 75 3.75 -10.91 1.24
CA PRO A 75 2.32 -10.63 1.31
C PRO A 75 2.04 -9.16 1.68
N GLY A 76 1.06 -8.58 0.99
CA GLY A 76 0.69 -7.18 1.16
C GLY A 76 0.21 -6.87 2.58
N LYS A 77 0.87 -5.92 3.24
CA LYS A 77 0.48 -5.40 4.56
C LYS A 77 -0.15 -4.02 4.43
N GLY A 78 -1.36 -3.88 4.96
CA GLY A 78 -2.11 -2.63 4.98
C GLY A 78 -3.37 -2.76 5.82
N GLY A 79 -3.67 -1.74 6.62
CA GLY A 79 -4.88 -1.68 7.44
C GLY A 79 -6.15 -1.49 6.61
N VAL A 80 -7.29 -1.48 7.29
CA VAL A 80 -8.59 -1.09 6.74
C VAL A 80 -8.99 0.21 7.42
N ARG A 81 -9.59 1.14 6.66
CA ARG A 81 -10.10 2.41 7.17
C ARG A 81 -11.60 2.47 6.91
N TYR A 82 -12.34 2.93 7.90
CA TYR A 82 -13.77 3.21 7.79
C TYR A 82 -13.94 4.71 7.95
N HIS A 83 -14.29 5.39 6.88
CA HIS A 83 -14.57 6.82 6.87
C HIS A 83 -15.56 7.09 5.72
N PRO A 84 -16.52 8.02 5.86
CA PRO A 84 -17.48 8.33 4.81
C PRO A 84 -16.82 8.92 3.55
N ASP A 85 -15.75 9.70 3.73
CA ASP A 85 -15.04 10.39 2.64
C ASP A 85 -13.83 9.62 2.09
N VAL A 86 -13.82 8.28 2.15
CA VAL A 86 -12.71 7.50 1.58
C VAL A 86 -12.75 7.60 0.06
N ASP A 87 -11.64 8.04 -0.54
CA ASP A 87 -11.45 8.09 -1.98
C ASP A 87 -10.38 7.09 -2.45
N LEU A 88 -10.51 6.62 -3.69
CA LEU A 88 -9.55 5.72 -4.33
C LEU A 88 -8.14 6.33 -4.34
N ASN A 89 -8.00 7.64 -4.63
CA ASN A 89 -6.69 8.30 -4.67
C ASN A 89 -6.02 8.32 -3.30
N GLU A 90 -6.80 8.49 -2.23
CA GLU A 90 -6.29 8.41 -0.87
C GLU A 90 -5.78 7.00 -0.57
N VAL A 91 -6.57 5.98 -0.85
CA VAL A 91 -6.20 4.57 -0.58
C VAL A 91 -4.97 4.14 -1.40
N MET A 92 -4.85 4.60 -2.65
CA MET A 92 -3.66 4.40 -3.46
C MET A 92 -2.42 5.00 -2.80
N ALA A 93 -2.47 6.27 -2.39
CA ALA A 93 -1.36 6.98 -1.76
C ALA A 93 -0.92 6.29 -0.45
N LEU A 94 -1.89 5.92 0.38
CA LEU A 94 -1.64 5.20 1.63
C LEU A 94 -0.97 3.85 1.40
N SER A 95 -1.44 3.09 0.40
CA SER A 95 -0.86 1.79 0.06
C SER A 95 0.60 1.92 -0.44
N ALA A 96 0.90 3.01 -1.15
CA ALA A 96 2.25 3.29 -1.63
C ALA A 96 3.19 3.72 -0.49
N TRP A 97 2.74 4.61 0.41
CA TRP A 97 3.50 4.94 1.62
C TRP A 97 3.72 3.73 2.54
N MET A 98 2.75 2.81 2.62
CA MET A 98 2.94 1.56 3.35
C MET A 98 4.04 0.69 2.73
N THR A 99 4.16 0.66 1.40
CA THR A 99 5.28 -0.04 0.72
C THR A 99 6.62 0.54 1.16
N ILE A 100 6.77 1.87 1.14
CA ILE A 100 8.01 2.55 1.54
C ILE A 100 8.32 2.31 3.03
N LYS A 101 7.32 2.51 3.89
CA LYS A 101 7.43 2.30 5.34
C LYS A 101 7.86 0.88 5.66
N MET A 102 7.23 -0.12 5.03
CA MET A 102 7.53 -1.53 5.25
C MET A 102 8.90 -1.92 4.69
N CYS A 103 9.31 -1.38 3.54
CA CYS A 103 10.65 -1.59 2.98
C CYS A 103 11.74 -1.20 4.00
N ARG A 104 11.58 -0.03 4.64
CA ARG A 104 12.50 0.43 5.69
C ARG A 104 12.42 -0.47 6.93
N ALA A 105 11.22 -0.75 7.43
CA ALA A 105 11.02 -1.51 8.67
C ALA A 105 11.52 -2.96 8.56
N GLU A 106 11.20 -3.66 7.47
CA GLU A 106 11.61 -5.05 7.26
C GLU A 106 13.12 -5.18 7.10
N SER A 107 13.77 -4.19 6.49
CA SER A 107 15.24 -4.15 6.39
C SER A 107 15.90 -4.07 7.77
N ALA A 108 15.27 -3.41 8.75
CA ALA A 108 15.73 -3.42 10.13
C ALA A 108 15.52 -4.78 10.83
N VAL A 109 14.35 -5.41 10.63
CA VAL A 109 14.03 -6.73 11.21
C VAL A 109 14.94 -7.83 10.65
N ARG A 110 15.16 -7.88 9.33
CA ARG A 110 16.07 -8.84 8.70
C ARG A 110 17.51 -8.66 9.16
N ARG A 111 17.97 -7.42 9.36
CA ARG A 111 19.30 -7.13 9.94
C ARG A 111 19.42 -7.64 11.38
N ARG A 112 18.36 -7.55 12.18
CA ARG A 112 18.32 -8.05 13.56
C ARG A 112 18.31 -9.59 13.62
N GLN A 113 17.55 -10.25 12.75
CA GLN A 113 17.51 -11.72 12.65
C GLN A 113 18.83 -12.32 12.10
N ARG A 114 19.50 -11.63 11.17
CA ARG A 114 20.83 -12.06 10.68
C ARG A 114 21.95 -11.88 11.71
N ARG A 115 21.80 -10.95 12.68
CA ARG A 115 22.76 -10.78 13.78
C ARG A 115 22.65 -11.84 14.89
N HIS A 116 21.54 -12.58 14.96
CA HIS A 116 21.38 -13.68 15.90
C HIS A 116 20.88 -14.94 15.18
N PRO A 117 21.77 -15.75 14.59
CA PRO A 117 21.40 -17.08 14.14
C PRO A 117 21.15 -17.97 15.37
N ARG A 118 19.88 -18.27 15.64
CA ARG A 118 19.37 -19.42 16.41
C ARG A 118 19.94 -19.66 17.83
N ARG A 119 19.14 -19.29 18.85
CA ARG A 119 18.90 -20.19 20.00
C ARG A 119 17.43 -20.60 19.97
N SER A 120 17.10 -21.55 19.12
CA SER A 120 15.82 -22.25 19.13
C SER A 120 15.84 -23.30 20.24
N VAL A 121 15.27 -22.95 21.40
CA VAL A 121 14.90 -23.94 22.43
C VAL A 121 13.52 -24.46 22.03
N LEU A 122 13.48 -25.72 21.60
CA LEU A 122 12.26 -26.49 21.36
C LEU A 122 11.73 -26.94 22.73
N ALA A 123 10.62 -26.38 23.20
CA ALA A 123 9.90 -26.92 24.35
C ALA A 123 8.81 -27.87 23.84
N VAL A 124 9.04 -29.18 23.99
CA VAL A 124 8.02 -30.21 23.85
C VAL A 124 7.48 -30.46 25.26
N GLY A 125 6.24 -30.05 25.52
CA GLY A 125 5.51 -30.37 26.74
C GLY A 125 4.95 -31.78 26.67
N ARG A 126 5.14 -32.54 27.75
CA ARG A 126 4.39 -33.77 28.07
C ARG A 126 2.96 -33.43 28.44
#